data_AF-A0A9P7AIF8-F1
#
_entry.id   AF-A0A9P7AIF8-F1
#
_cell.length_a   1.000
_cell.length_b   1.000
_cell.length_c   1.000
_cell.angle_alpha   90.00
_cell.angle_beta   90.00
_cell.angle_gamma   90.00
#
_symmetry.space_group_name_H-M   'P 1'
#
loop_
_entity.id
_entity.type
_entity.pdbx_description
1 polymer ?
#
loop_
_entity_poly.entity_id
_entity_poly.type
_entity_poly.pdbx_seq_one_letter_code
_entity_poly.pdbx_strand_id
1 'polypeptide(L)'
;MESILLIDGTEEGDLSNNPQSSEYTYTELRELGLRIYKEVWKQFYEWEPRECRQIIHALAGRRVPGERENYNKTIDQLLDPGTLQDSEMRIDSESPNQPLLVVTQYDAEGRGISYPLEIEEISVDSAFEAHPSYESCPPINQSIQKLRVHDAAAFIPYGDEEKFPVMEHLDNFESFAWEEDFDPDSEMIQIETVRRLHNTSNISITNIDRMRIFPKSLRESYKDGLLWQRFQRDFLRWPGGTEDDMEGACIEPAPDELHKRLSSVLATFCPNLNCLRTLCTTHKHPQFGSFGGGRPKVTNQSMRLSEGEPCGEECFRLTDESYMDKVYWENESDLETLRTILSISPDLFPCQLADLCFKPCREVFVQRSHIFPDHMLYDDDPAGDVESHTKNNKTKKKGRKPRLIFEEESDHADFIP
;
A
#
# COMPACT_ATOMS: atom_id res chain seq x y z
N MET A 1 -15.98 42.74 3.62
CA MET A 1 -14.72 42.02 3.92
C MET A 1 -14.92 41.42 5.29
N GLU A 2 -15.66 40.32 5.33
CA GLU A 2 -16.11 39.67 6.56
C GLU A 2 -15.44 38.31 6.64
N SER A 3 -14.93 38.03 7.84
CA SER A 3 -14.33 36.77 8.26
C SER A 3 -15.34 35.63 8.14
N ILE A 4 -14.95 34.57 7.44
CA ILE A 4 -15.60 33.27 7.55
C ILE A 4 -14.86 32.49 8.64
N LEU A 5 -15.51 32.37 9.79
CA LEU A 5 -15.17 31.45 10.87
C LEU A 5 -15.51 30.04 10.40
N LEU A 6 -14.48 29.18 10.33
CA LEU A 6 -14.68 27.73 10.23
C LEU A 6 -15.05 27.23 11.62
N ILE A 7 -16.26 26.68 11.72
CA ILE A 7 -16.76 26.01 12.92
C ILE A 7 -16.12 24.61 12.94
N ASP A 8 -15.23 24.39 13.90
CA ASP A 8 -14.79 23.06 14.31
C ASP A 8 -16.00 22.31 14.87
N GLY A 9 -16.40 21.23 14.19
CA GLY A 9 -17.32 20.25 14.73
C GLY A 9 -16.64 19.47 15.83
N THR A 10 -16.90 19.84 17.07
CA THR A 10 -16.58 19.04 18.25
C THR A 10 -17.41 17.75 18.21
N GLU A 11 -16.75 16.63 17.94
CA GLU A 11 -17.25 15.30 18.23
C GLU A 11 -17.33 15.13 19.76
N GLU A 12 -18.52 15.35 20.33
CA GLU A 12 -18.84 14.81 21.66
C GLU A 12 -19.08 13.31 21.51
N GLY A 13 -17.99 12.56 21.67
CA GLY A 13 -18.03 11.10 21.73
C GLY A 13 -18.55 10.63 23.08
N ASP A 14 -19.64 9.86 23.02
CA ASP A 14 -20.19 9.08 24.12
C ASP A 14 -19.11 8.21 24.78
N LEU A 15 -18.81 8.51 26.04
CA LEU A 15 -17.96 7.72 26.91
C LEU A 15 -18.72 6.45 27.35
N SER A 16 -18.68 5.40 26.52
CA SER A 16 -19.04 4.06 26.99
C SER A 16 -17.94 3.56 27.93
N ASN A 17 -18.25 3.59 29.23
CA ASN A 17 -17.42 3.12 30.34
C ASN A 17 -16.82 1.73 30.10
N ASN A 18 -15.52 1.68 29.79
CA ASN A 18 -14.70 0.51 30.04
C ASN A 18 -13.77 0.83 31.23
N PRO A 19 -14.12 0.40 32.46
CA PRO A 19 -13.43 0.85 33.68
C PRO A 19 -12.16 0.03 33.89
N GLN A 20 -11.13 0.26 33.07
CA GLN A 20 -9.77 -0.23 33.36
C GLN A 20 -8.63 0.46 32.56
N SER A 21 -8.88 1.53 31.81
CA SER A 21 -7.78 2.33 31.23
C SER A 21 -7.30 3.35 32.26
N SER A 22 -6.26 2.99 32.99
CA SER A 22 -5.35 3.95 33.61
C SER A 22 -5.01 5.03 32.58
N GLU A 23 -5.43 6.28 32.79
CA GLU A 23 -5.01 7.43 31.97
C GLU A 23 -3.49 7.60 32.13
N TYR A 24 -2.74 6.91 31.28
CA TYR A 24 -1.30 7.14 31.17
C TYR A 24 -1.09 8.56 30.70
N THR A 25 -0.21 9.29 31.38
CA THR A 25 0.24 10.58 30.89
C THR A 25 0.99 10.41 29.57
N TYR A 26 0.96 11.44 28.72
CA TYR A 26 1.68 11.43 27.43
C TYR A 26 3.17 11.04 27.59
N THR A 27 3.80 11.53 28.64
CA THR A 27 5.21 11.23 28.96
C THR A 27 5.42 9.75 29.24
N GLU A 28 4.56 9.13 30.05
CA GLU A 28 4.64 7.70 30.36
C GLU A 28 4.42 6.83 29.11
N LEU A 29 3.46 7.20 28.25
CA LEU A 29 3.23 6.51 26.98
C LEU A 29 4.46 6.57 26.07
N ARG A 30 5.06 7.75 25.93
CA ARG A 30 6.25 7.94 25.10
C ARG A 30 7.46 7.19 25.65
N GLU A 31 7.66 7.19 26.97
CA GLU A 31 8.73 6.44 27.63
C GLU A 31 8.57 4.93 27.47
N LEU A 32 7.34 4.43 27.57
CA LEU A 32 7.02 3.03 27.30
C LEU A 32 7.32 2.67 25.84
N GLY A 33 6.87 3.51 24.90
CA GLY A 33 7.13 3.37 23.47
C GLY A 33 8.62 3.28 23.14
N LEU A 34 9.43 4.21 23.66
CA LEU A 34 10.88 4.21 23.47
C LEU A 34 11.58 3.01 24.10
N ARG A 35 11.07 2.52 25.23
CA ARG A 35 11.62 1.34 25.91
C ARG A 35 11.41 0.09 25.06
N ILE A 36 10.18 -0.12 24.59
CA ILE A 36 9.84 -1.25 23.72
C ILE A 36 10.62 -1.16 22.40
N TYR A 37 10.72 0.03 21.80
CA TYR A 37 11.51 0.23 20.58
C TYR A 37 12.97 -0.20 20.75
N LYS A 38 13.63 0.26 21.82
CA LYS A 38 15.03 -0.11 22.12
C LYS A 38 15.19 -1.60 22.41
N GLU A 39 14.20 -2.21 23.04
CA GLU A 39 14.21 -3.64 23.31
C GLU A 39 14.13 -4.45 22.01
N VAL A 40 13.18 -4.11 21.12
CA VAL A 40 13.02 -4.75 19.80
C VAL A 40 14.28 -4.57 18.98
N TRP A 41 14.83 -3.35 18.93
CA TRP A 41 16.09 -3.04 18.25
C TRP A 41 17.22 -3.95 18.72
N LYS A 42 17.42 -4.05 20.04
CA LYS A 42 18.46 -4.89 20.63
C LYS A 42 18.25 -6.36 20.28
N GLN A 43 17.03 -6.88 20.39
CA GLN A 43 16.73 -8.27 20.09
C GLN A 43 16.96 -8.59 18.60
N PHE A 44 16.59 -7.68 17.70
CA PHE A 44 16.78 -7.83 16.26
C PHE A 44 18.26 -7.98 15.92
N TYR A 45 19.10 -7.04 16.35
CA TYR A 45 20.54 -7.07 16.07
C TYR A 45 21.33 -8.11 16.88
N GLU A 46 20.78 -8.67 17.96
CA GLU A 46 21.35 -9.85 18.62
C GLU A 46 21.09 -11.15 17.82
N TRP A 47 19.99 -11.19 17.07
CA TRP A 47 19.58 -12.33 16.25
C TRP A 47 20.21 -12.30 14.85
N GLU A 48 20.13 -11.16 14.17
CA GLU A 48 20.43 -10.99 12.74
C GLU A 48 21.83 -11.55 12.34
N PRO A 49 22.94 -11.24 13.03
CA PRO A 49 24.25 -11.80 12.68
C PRO A 49 24.35 -13.32 12.81
N ARG A 50 23.52 -13.95 13.65
CA ARG A 50 23.50 -15.41 13.80
C ARG A 50 22.74 -16.04 12.64
N GLU A 51 21.60 -15.47 12.29
CA GLU A 51 20.77 -15.96 11.18
C GLU A 51 21.48 -15.79 9.84
N CYS A 52 22.01 -14.60 9.56
CA CYS A 52 22.77 -14.34 8.34
C CYS A 52 23.94 -15.32 8.18
N ARG A 53 24.68 -15.59 9.25
CA ARG A 53 25.74 -16.62 9.24
C ARG A 53 25.19 -18.01 8.94
N GLN A 54 24.07 -18.40 9.52
CA GLN A 54 23.45 -19.71 9.25
C GLN A 54 22.97 -19.82 7.80
N ILE A 55 22.32 -18.78 7.26
CA ILE A 55 21.87 -18.73 5.86
C ILE A 55 23.06 -18.81 4.91
N ILE A 56 24.11 -18.00 5.14
CA ILE A 56 25.34 -18.05 4.35
C ILE A 56 25.98 -19.46 4.43
N HIS A 57 26.01 -20.06 5.62
CA HIS A 57 26.51 -21.43 5.78
C HIS A 57 25.64 -22.48 5.07
N ALA A 58 24.32 -22.29 5.01
CA ALA A 58 23.40 -23.18 4.30
C ALA A 58 23.55 -23.04 2.78
N LEU A 59 23.80 -21.83 2.29
CA LEU A 59 24.06 -21.56 0.88
C LEU A 59 25.44 -22.08 0.43
N ALA A 60 26.41 -22.18 1.34
CA ALA A 60 27.76 -22.66 1.06
C ALA A 60 27.87 -24.17 0.70
N GLY A 61 26.75 -24.86 0.48
CA GLY A 61 26.71 -26.28 0.11
C GLY A 61 27.10 -27.24 1.25
N ARG A 62 26.79 -28.55 1.09
CA ARG A 62 27.27 -29.59 2.02
C ARG A 62 28.79 -29.74 1.87
N ARG A 63 29.51 -29.18 2.83
CA ARG A 63 30.98 -29.32 2.95
C ARG A 63 31.36 -30.76 3.27
N VAL A 64 32.42 -31.26 2.66
CA VAL A 64 32.97 -32.59 2.96
C VAL A 64 33.79 -32.49 4.26
N PRO A 65 33.62 -33.39 5.26
CA PRO A 65 34.39 -33.32 6.51
C PRO A 65 35.89 -33.49 6.27
N GLY A 66 36.71 -32.51 6.68
CA GLY A 66 38.17 -32.50 6.55
C GLY A 66 38.76 -31.15 6.11
N GLU A 67 37.91 -30.25 5.63
CA GLU A 67 38.28 -29.06 4.87
C GLU A 67 38.47 -27.77 5.72
N ARG A 68 38.27 -27.77 7.05
CA ARG A 68 38.12 -26.49 7.79
C ARG A 68 39.41 -25.81 8.25
N GLU A 69 40.57 -26.46 8.16
CA GLU A 69 41.79 -25.94 8.80
C GLU A 69 42.66 -25.04 7.90
N ASN A 70 42.40 -24.98 6.59
CA ASN A 70 43.24 -24.22 5.64
C ASN A 70 42.57 -22.99 4.98
N TYR A 71 41.30 -22.69 5.30
CA TYR A 71 40.49 -21.62 4.68
C TYR A 71 40.69 -20.19 5.24
N ASN A 72 41.88 -19.84 5.74
CA ASN A 72 42.18 -18.45 6.14
C ASN A 72 43.02 -17.73 5.08
N LYS A 73 42.67 -17.86 3.80
CA LYS A 73 43.21 -16.98 2.75
C LYS A 73 42.31 -15.75 2.68
N THR A 74 42.87 -14.56 2.89
CA THR A 74 42.16 -13.28 2.76
C THR A 74 41.63 -13.11 1.33
N ILE A 75 40.54 -12.35 1.15
CA ILE A 75 39.96 -12.06 -0.18
C ILE A 75 41.03 -11.53 -1.15
N ASP A 76 42.01 -10.77 -0.65
CA ASP A 76 43.16 -10.28 -1.43
C ASP A 76 44.03 -11.39 -2.03
N GLN A 77 44.08 -12.58 -1.43
CA GLN A 77 44.82 -13.75 -1.94
C GLN A 77 44.01 -14.54 -2.99
N LEU A 78 42.69 -14.36 -3.03
CA LEU A 78 41.82 -14.92 -4.08
C LEU A 78 41.77 -14.01 -5.31
N LEU A 79 42.05 -12.73 -5.14
CA LEU A 79 42.09 -11.71 -6.21
C LEU A 79 43.50 -11.43 -6.73
N ASP A 80 44.52 -12.15 -6.25
CA ASP A 80 45.90 -12.00 -6.73
C ASP A 80 45.94 -12.37 -8.23
N PRO A 81 46.34 -11.45 -9.13
CA PRO A 81 46.35 -11.71 -10.57
C PRO A 81 47.24 -12.89 -10.97
N GLY A 82 48.16 -13.33 -10.09
CA GLY A 82 48.95 -14.54 -10.28
C GLY A 82 48.18 -15.86 -10.12
N THR A 83 47.08 -15.90 -9.36
CA THR A 83 46.21 -17.09 -9.23
C THR A 83 45.04 -17.09 -10.21
N LEU A 84 44.62 -15.93 -10.71
CA LEU A 84 43.59 -15.79 -11.75
C LEU A 84 44.11 -16.05 -13.17
N GLN A 85 45.44 -16.07 -13.39
CA GLN A 85 46.03 -16.39 -14.69
C GLN A 85 45.76 -17.83 -15.17
N ASP A 86 45.39 -18.75 -14.28
CA ASP A 86 45.02 -20.14 -14.63
C ASP A 86 43.50 -20.34 -14.80
N SER A 87 42.68 -19.29 -14.68
CA SER A 87 41.21 -19.34 -14.87
C SER A 87 40.72 -18.53 -16.05
N GLU A 88 41.58 -18.20 -17.01
CA GLU A 88 41.10 -17.97 -18.36
C GLU A 88 40.49 -19.30 -18.85
N MET A 89 39.24 -19.27 -19.33
CA MET A 89 38.68 -20.36 -20.14
C MET A 89 39.56 -20.50 -21.39
N ARG A 90 40.67 -21.24 -21.27
CA ARG A 90 41.42 -21.71 -22.42
C ARG A 90 40.56 -22.75 -23.09
N ILE A 91 39.91 -22.35 -24.17
CA ILE A 91 39.37 -23.26 -25.17
C ILE A 91 40.60 -23.91 -25.82
N ASP A 92 41.11 -24.99 -25.22
CA ASP A 92 42.19 -25.79 -25.78
C ASP A 92 41.74 -26.30 -27.15
N SER A 93 42.16 -25.58 -28.19
CA SER A 93 41.72 -25.76 -29.57
C SER A 93 42.51 -26.85 -30.29
N GLU A 94 43.08 -27.84 -29.58
CA GLU A 94 44.00 -28.83 -30.17
C GLU A 94 43.45 -30.26 -30.26
N SER A 95 42.23 -30.55 -29.78
CA SER A 95 41.56 -31.84 -30.02
C SER A 95 40.13 -31.64 -30.59
N PRO A 96 39.91 -31.84 -31.91
CA PRO A 96 38.71 -31.34 -32.60
C PRO A 96 37.42 -32.13 -32.36
N ASN A 97 37.32 -33.04 -31.38
CA ASN A 97 36.19 -33.98 -31.35
C ASN A 97 35.38 -34.07 -30.04
N GLN A 98 35.73 -33.40 -28.94
CA GLN A 98 34.84 -33.29 -27.78
C GLN A 98 35.12 -32.01 -26.98
N PRO A 99 34.14 -31.10 -26.79
CA PRO A 99 34.29 -29.95 -25.89
C PRO A 99 34.37 -30.47 -24.46
N LEU A 100 35.57 -30.42 -23.90
CA LEU A 100 35.83 -30.78 -22.51
C LEU A 100 35.60 -29.53 -21.66
N LEU A 101 34.45 -29.43 -21.00
CA LEU A 101 34.30 -28.47 -19.90
C LEU A 101 35.14 -28.98 -18.74
N VAL A 102 36.18 -28.24 -18.41
CA VAL A 102 36.97 -28.52 -17.22
C VAL A 102 36.29 -27.83 -16.04
N VAL A 103 35.66 -28.64 -15.18
CA VAL A 103 35.13 -28.13 -13.92
C VAL A 103 36.28 -28.17 -12.91
N THR A 104 36.69 -26.99 -12.45
CA THR A 104 37.68 -26.88 -11.37
C THR A 104 36.93 -26.76 -10.06
N GLN A 105 36.90 -27.87 -9.32
CA GLN A 105 36.42 -27.87 -7.95
C GLN A 105 37.58 -27.51 -7.05
N TYR A 106 37.50 -26.34 -6.42
CA TYR A 106 38.50 -25.94 -5.44
C TYR A 106 38.21 -26.64 -4.11
N ASP A 107 39.20 -27.37 -3.62
CA ASP A 107 39.19 -27.88 -2.25
C ASP A 107 39.43 -26.74 -1.26
N ALA A 108 39.55 -27.13 0.01
CA ALA A 108 39.75 -26.17 1.08
C ALA A 108 41.07 -25.45 1.15
N GLU A 109 42.07 -26.02 0.51
CA GLU A 109 43.39 -25.46 0.42
C GLU A 109 43.48 -24.47 -0.76
N GLY A 110 42.39 -24.29 -1.50
CA GLY A 110 42.36 -23.59 -2.79
C GLY A 110 43.07 -24.38 -3.88
N ARG A 111 43.29 -25.68 -3.70
CA ARG A 111 43.79 -26.55 -4.76
C ARG A 111 42.61 -26.91 -5.64
N GLY A 112 42.66 -26.44 -6.88
CA GLY A 112 41.71 -26.84 -7.90
C GLY A 112 41.94 -28.30 -8.27
N ILE A 113 40.96 -29.16 -8.02
CA ILE A 113 40.85 -30.43 -8.72
C ILE A 113 40.03 -30.16 -9.97
N SER A 114 40.75 -30.04 -11.08
CA SER A 114 40.17 -29.96 -12.41
C SER A 114 39.86 -31.37 -12.89
N TYR A 115 38.59 -31.63 -13.18
CA TYR A 115 38.21 -32.85 -13.87
C TYR A 115 37.42 -32.50 -15.14
N PRO A 116 37.67 -33.24 -16.24
CA PRO A 116 36.89 -33.08 -17.44
C PRO A 116 35.47 -33.58 -17.19
N LEU A 117 34.49 -32.74 -17.46
CA LEU A 117 33.10 -33.14 -17.55
C LEU A 117 32.80 -33.40 -19.03
N GLU A 118 32.43 -34.64 -19.35
CA GLU A 118 31.91 -34.97 -20.69
C GLU A 118 30.57 -34.25 -20.86
N ILE A 119 30.56 -33.20 -21.68
CA ILE A 119 29.33 -32.55 -22.09
C ILE A 119 28.87 -33.21 -23.38
N GLU A 120 27.60 -33.57 -23.43
CA GLU A 120 26.96 -33.92 -24.69
C GLU A 120 26.92 -32.68 -25.59
N GLU A 121 27.82 -32.62 -26.56
CA GLU A 121 27.81 -31.56 -27.57
C GLU A 121 26.62 -31.79 -28.50
N ILE A 122 25.53 -31.08 -28.21
CA ILE A 122 24.43 -30.95 -29.15
C ILE A 122 24.89 -29.97 -30.23
N SER A 123 25.43 -30.50 -31.33
CA SER A 123 25.76 -29.71 -32.51
C SER A 123 24.47 -29.15 -33.13
N VAL A 124 24.17 -27.91 -32.80
CA VAL A 124 23.13 -27.14 -33.48
C VAL A 124 23.70 -26.72 -34.83
N ASP A 125 22.94 -26.93 -35.90
CA ASP A 125 23.34 -26.49 -37.24
C ASP A 125 23.74 -25.01 -37.22
N SER A 126 24.98 -24.72 -37.63
CA SER A 126 25.53 -23.36 -37.73
C SER A 126 24.72 -22.43 -38.65
N ALA A 127 23.81 -22.99 -39.44
CA ALA A 127 22.86 -22.26 -40.26
C ALA A 127 21.67 -21.66 -39.47
N PHE A 128 21.65 -21.76 -38.14
CA PHE A 128 20.63 -21.08 -37.34
C PHE A 128 20.81 -19.55 -37.42
N GLU A 129 19.97 -18.91 -38.22
CA GLU A 129 19.88 -17.45 -38.27
C GLU A 129 19.46 -16.95 -36.88
N ALA A 130 20.29 -16.10 -36.26
CA ALA A 130 19.96 -15.50 -34.98
C ALA A 130 18.62 -14.76 -35.09
N HIS A 131 17.71 -15.02 -34.16
CA HIS A 131 16.47 -14.26 -34.11
C HIS A 131 16.79 -12.78 -33.87
N PRO A 132 15.97 -11.86 -34.43
CA PRO A 132 16.08 -10.45 -34.09
C PRO A 132 16.02 -10.25 -32.57
N SER A 133 16.85 -9.35 -32.04
CA SER A 133 16.78 -8.97 -30.63
C SER A 133 15.39 -8.45 -30.30
N TYR A 134 14.78 -8.96 -29.23
CA TYR A 134 13.51 -8.47 -28.71
C TYR A 134 13.61 -8.35 -27.19
N GLU A 135 12.89 -7.36 -26.64
CA GLU A 135 12.72 -7.24 -25.20
C GLU A 135 11.50 -8.05 -24.76
N SER A 136 11.55 -8.55 -23.53
CA SER A 136 10.39 -9.25 -22.95
C SER A 136 9.22 -8.28 -22.82
N CYS A 137 8.13 -8.58 -23.52
CA CYS A 137 6.89 -7.81 -23.44
C CYS A 137 5.77 -8.73 -22.92
N PRO A 138 5.24 -8.51 -21.71
CA PRO A 138 4.17 -9.34 -21.20
C PRO A 138 2.93 -9.21 -22.10
N PRO A 139 2.28 -10.32 -22.50
CA PRO A 139 1.10 -10.25 -23.34
C PRO A 139 -0.02 -9.55 -22.56
N ILE A 140 -0.56 -8.47 -23.13
CA ILE A 140 -1.70 -7.74 -22.57
C ILE A 140 -2.89 -7.83 -23.52
N ASN A 141 -4.06 -8.14 -22.96
CA ASN A 141 -5.33 -8.15 -23.70
C ASN A 141 -6.10 -6.83 -23.60
N GLN A 142 -5.60 -5.88 -22.81
CA GLN A 142 -6.23 -4.57 -22.58
C GLN A 142 -5.14 -3.55 -22.27
N SER A 143 -5.38 -2.30 -22.67
CA SER A 143 -4.47 -1.20 -22.37
C SER A 143 -4.36 -1.00 -20.86
N ILE A 144 -3.13 -0.94 -20.37
CA ILE A 144 -2.81 -0.57 -19.00
C ILE A 144 -2.47 0.92 -19.03
N GLN A 145 -3.14 1.69 -18.19
CA GLN A 145 -2.78 3.08 -18.02
C GLN A 145 -1.39 3.13 -17.39
N LYS A 146 -0.50 3.88 -18.04
CA LYS A 146 0.80 4.18 -17.47
C LYS A 146 0.58 4.81 -16.09
N LEU A 147 0.98 4.09 -15.04
CA LEU A 147 1.13 4.67 -13.71
C LEU A 147 2.01 5.91 -13.90
N ARG A 148 1.69 7.03 -13.24
CA ARG A 148 2.50 8.25 -13.39
C ARG A 148 3.96 7.87 -13.23
N VAL A 149 4.78 8.24 -14.22
CA VAL A 149 6.22 8.08 -14.18
C VAL A 149 6.66 8.62 -12.82
N HIS A 150 7.33 7.78 -12.04
CA HIS A 150 7.84 8.18 -10.74
C HIS A 150 8.65 9.47 -10.91
N ASP A 151 8.44 10.43 -10.03
CA ASP A 151 9.26 11.65 -10.00
C ASP A 151 10.74 11.30 -9.72
N ALA A 152 10.99 10.08 -9.22
CA ALA A 152 12.30 9.49 -9.00
C ALA A 152 12.72 8.49 -10.09
N ALA A 153 14.00 8.49 -10.48
CA ALA A 153 14.57 7.40 -11.28
C ALA A 153 14.68 6.13 -10.42
N ALA A 154 14.17 5.00 -10.92
CA ALA A 154 14.23 3.72 -10.19
C ALA A 154 15.57 2.98 -10.39
N PHE A 155 16.15 3.08 -11.59
CA PHE A 155 17.46 2.54 -11.95
C PHE A 155 18.02 3.28 -13.17
N ILE A 156 19.27 3.00 -13.54
CA ILE A 156 19.94 3.52 -14.73
C ILE A 156 19.91 2.43 -15.82
N PRO A 157 19.12 2.56 -16.89
CA PRO A 157 19.13 1.60 -18.00
C PRO A 157 20.51 1.60 -18.66
N TYR A 158 21.08 0.42 -18.96
CA TYR A 158 22.37 0.30 -19.66
C TYR A 158 23.50 1.12 -19.01
N GLY A 159 23.51 1.23 -17.67
CA GLY A 159 24.52 2.01 -16.96
C GLY A 159 25.95 1.49 -17.11
N ASP A 160 26.10 0.26 -17.57
CA ASP A 160 27.34 -0.42 -17.94
C ASP A 160 27.81 -0.12 -19.38
N GLU A 161 26.97 0.44 -20.24
CA GLU A 161 27.34 0.79 -21.60
C GLU A 161 27.99 2.18 -21.69
N GLU A 162 29.22 2.25 -22.20
CA GLU A 162 29.99 3.50 -22.33
C GLU A 162 29.27 4.60 -23.13
N LYS A 163 28.40 4.21 -24.06
CA LYS A 163 27.67 5.13 -24.95
C LYS A 163 26.34 5.61 -24.38
N PHE A 164 25.87 5.04 -23.26
CA PHE A 164 24.59 5.44 -22.70
C PHE A 164 24.72 6.80 -21.99
N PRO A 165 23.92 7.82 -22.35
CA PRO A 165 24.05 9.15 -21.78
C PRO A 165 23.39 9.22 -20.39
N VAL A 166 24.02 8.59 -19.39
CA VAL A 166 23.53 8.46 -18.01
C VAL A 166 23.05 9.81 -17.47
N MET A 167 23.86 10.86 -17.61
CA MET A 167 23.55 12.17 -17.04
C MET A 167 22.33 12.82 -17.70
N GLU A 168 22.17 12.72 -19.02
CA GLU A 168 20.99 13.26 -19.72
C GLU A 168 19.72 12.47 -19.36
N HIS A 169 19.84 11.16 -19.14
CA HIS A 169 18.73 10.33 -18.68
C HIS A 169 18.27 10.77 -17.28
N LEU A 170 19.21 10.84 -16.33
CA LEU A 170 18.96 11.21 -14.93
C LEU A 170 18.42 12.64 -14.79
N ASP A 171 18.78 13.55 -15.70
CA ASP A 171 18.30 14.94 -15.68
C ASP A 171 16.79 15.11 -15.86
N ASN A 172 16.10 14.05 -16.32
CA ASN A 172 14.65 14.01 -16.49
C ASN A 172 13.89 13.70 -15.18
N PHE A 173 14.59 13.35 -14.10
CA PHE A 173 14.01 12.97 -12.82
C PHE A 173 14.29 14.04 -11.75
N GLU A 174 13.38 14.16 -10.78
CA GLU A 174 13.52 15.12 -9.66
C GLU A 174 14.37 14.53 -8.52
N SER A 175 14.37 13.22 -8.35
CA SER A 175 15.14 12.47 -7.36
C SER A 175 15.57 11.10 -7.89
N PHE A 176 16.35 10.35 -7.10
CA PHE A 176 16.74 8.97 -7.42
C PHE A 176 16.31 8.04 -6.29
N ALA A 177 15.64 6.94 -6.62
CA ALA A 177 15.07 6.04 -5.63
C ALA A 177 16.15 5.33 -4.79
N TRP A 178 17.35 5.15 -5.33
CA TRP A 178 18.47 4.52 -4.63
C TRP A 178 19.27 5.49 -3.74
N GLU A 179 19.03 6.81 -3.85
CA GLU A 179 19.62 7.79 -2.91
C GLU A 179 18.81 7.91 -1.62
N GLU A 180 17.56 7.45 -1.62
CA GLU A 180 16.73 7.47 -0.43
C GLU A 180 17.28 6.46 0.57
N ASP A 181 17.80 6.95 1.70
CA ASP A 181 18.35 6.13 2.79
C ASP A 181 17.20 5.31 3.40
N PHE A 182 16.95 4.16 2.80
CA PHE A 182 15.93 3.23 3.19
C PHE A 182 16.58 2.04 3.90
N ASP A 183 16.44 2.03 5.22
CA ASP A 183 16.86 0.91 6.07
C ASP A 183 15.67 -0.06 6.30
N PRO A 184 15.67 -1.24 5.67
CA PRO A 184 14.62 -2.24 5.86
C PRO A 184 14.56 -2.77 7.30
N ASP A 185 15.68 -2.80 8.01
CA ASP A 185 15.75 -3.32 9.37
C ASP A 185 15.07 -2.34 10.33
N SER A 186 15.35 -1.04 10.18
CA SER A 186 14.65 0.01 10.92
C SER A 186 13.14 -0.09 10.75
N GLU A 187 12.64 -0.33 9.54
CA GLU A 187 11.21 -0.49 9.31
C GLU A 187 10.63 -1.73 10.01
N MET A 188 11.32 -2.87 9.93
CA MET A 188 10.89 -4.11 10.61
C MET A 188 10.85 -3.93 12.13
N ILE A 189 11.84 -3.25 12.70
CA ILE A 189 11.88 -2.92 14.13
C ILE A 189 10.72 -2.01 14.51
N GLN A 190 10.40 -1.01 13.69
CA GLN A 190 9.26 -0.10 13.94
C GLN A 190 7.92 -0.86 13.91
N ILE A 191 7.70 -1.71 12.91
CA ILE A 191 6.47 -2.51 12.77
C ILE A 191 6.30 -3.45 13.97
N GLU A 192 7.36 -4.16 14.37
CA GLU A 192 7.31 -5.05 15.53
C GLU A 192 7.09 -4.27 16.83
N THR A 193 7.67 -3.08 16.95
CA THR A 193 7.42 -2.17 18.09
C THR A 193 5.94 -1.80 18.17
N VAL A 194 5.32 -1.42 17.05
CA VAL A 194 3.89 -1.12 16.98
C VAL A 194 3.07 -2.34 17.39
N ARG A 195 3.43 -3.53 16.89
CA ARG A 195 2.75 -4.79 17.23
C ARG A 195 2.79 -5.07 18.73
N ARG A 196 3.94 -4.93 19.39
CA ARG A 196 4.07 -5.14 20.85
C ARG A 196 3.31 -4.08 21.66
N LEU A 197 3.35 -2.82 21.25
CA LEU A 197 2.58 -1.75 21.89
C LEU A 197 1.07 -2.01 21.79
N HIS A 198 0.61 -2.47 20.63
CA HIS A 198 -0.79 -2.77 20.39
C HIS A 198 -1.23 -4.06 21.11
N ASN A 199 -0.57 -5.19 20.85
CA ASN A 199 -1.03 -6.51 21.29
C ASN A 199 -0.62 -6.84 22.74
N THR A 200 0.55 -6.38 23.20
CA THR A 200 1.04 -6.71 24.56
C THR A 200 0.64 -5.64 25.57
N SER A 201 0.62 -4.37 25.15
CA SER A 201 0.32 -3.24 26.06
C SER A 201 -1.09 -2.68 25.89
N ASN A 202 -1.91 -3.22 24.96
CA ASN A 202 -3.27 -2.76 24.66
C ASN A 202 -3.37 -1.26 24.35
N ILE A 203 -2.35 -0.69 23.70
CA ILE A 203 -2.34 0.73 23.32
C ILE A 203 -2.94 0.88 21.93
N SER A 204 -3.93 1.78 21.79
CA SER A 204 -4.55 2.05 20.49
C SER A 204 -3.54 2.63 19.49
N ILE A 205 -3.70 2.30 18.21
CA ILE A 205 -2.83 2.78 17.12
C ILE A 205 -2.75 4.32 17.12
N THR A 206 -3.87 5.00 17.38
CA THR A 206 -3.92 6.46 17.50
C THR A 206 -3.03 6.99 18.62
N ASN A 207 -3.01 6.33 19.78
CA ASN A 207 -2.14 6.71 20.89
C ASN A 207 -0.68 6.40 20.59
N ILE A 208 -0.38 5.29 19.89
CA ILE A 208 0.98 4.98 19.44
C ILE A 208 1.49 6.06 18.48
N ASP A 209 0.69 6.46 17.48
CA ASP A 209 1.07 7.50 16.53
C ASP A 209 1.31 8.85 17.22
N ARG A 210 0.49 9.19 18.22
CA ARG A 210 0.68 10.38 19.08
C ARG A 210 2.02 10.38 19.83
N MET A 211 2.60 9.21 20.15
CA MET A 211 3.91 9.16 20.83
C MET A 211 5.04 9.78 19.99
N ARG A 212 4.88 9.87 18.66
CA ARG A 212 5.86 10.44 17.71
C ARG A 212 7.28 9.86 17.92
N ILE A 213 7.35 8.54 18.16
CA ILE A 213 8.61 7.81 18.31
C ILE A 213 9.16 7.29 16.98
N PHE A 214 8.34 7.26 15.94
CA PHE A 214 8.69 6.78 14.61
C PHE A 214 8.91 7.96 13.64
N PRO A 215 9.84 7.85 12.66
CA PRO A 215 10.07 8.88 11.67
C PRO A 215 8.87 9.12 10.74
N LYS A 216 8.18 8.05 10.36
CA LYS A 216 6.97 8.07 9.54
C LYS A 216 5.73 7.93 10.43
N SER A 217 4.64 8.58 10.06
CA SER A 217 3.35 8.35 10.73
C SER A 217 2.91 6.90 10.50
N LEU A 218 2.25 6.28 11.48
CA LEU A 218 1.78 4.91 11.35
C LEU A 218 0.79 4.76 10.20
N ARG A 219 -0.05 5.78 10.03
CA ARG A 219 -1.05 5.86 8.96
C ARG A 219 -1.28 7.33 8.59
N GLU A 220 -0.93 7.69 7.37
CA GLU A 220 -1.22 9.03 6.82
C GLU A 220 -2.48 9.02 5.98
N SER A 221 -2.74 7.88 5.33
CA SER A 221 -3.97 7.63 4.57
C SER A 221 -4.30 6.14 4.56
N TYR A 222 -5.30 5.74 3.78
CA TYR A 222 -5.59 4.33 3.56
C TYR A 222 -4.58 3.64 2.60
N LYS A 223 -3.71 4.41 1.95
CA LYS A 223 -2.69 3.95 0.98
C LYS A 223 -1.29 4.45 1.33
N ASP A 224 -1.08 4.92 2.56
CA ASP A 224 0.20 5.48 2.98
C ASP A 224 0.42 5.40 4.49
N GLY A 225 1.68 5.41 4.91
CA GLY A 225 2.15 5.21 6.27
C GLY A 225 2.81 3.86 6.51
N LEU A 226 3.46 3.71 7.67
CA LEU A 226 4.24 2.52 8.05
C LEU A 226 3.41 1.22 7.96
N LEU A 227 2.16 1.27 8.42
CA LEU A 227 1.29 0.09 8.44
C LEU A 227 0.85 -0.33 7.04
N TRP A 228 0.65 0.62 6.13
CA TRP A 228 0.36 0.31 4.74
C TRP A 228 1.59 -0.27 4.03
N GLN A 229 2.77 0.32 4.27
CA GLN A 229 4.04 -0.12 3.68
C GLN A 229 4.37 -1.57 4.06
N ARG A 230 4.04 -1.99 5.29
CA ARG A 230 4.13 -3.40 5.74
C ARG A 230 3.42 -4.36 4.79
N PHE A 231 2.21 -4.05 4.33
CA PHE A 231 1.42 -4.95 3.47
C PHE A 231 1.93 -5.06 2.04
N GLN A 232 2.87 -4.20 1.65
CA GLN A 232 3.48 -4.22 0.32
C GLN A 232 4.79 -5.02 0.28
N ARG A 233 5.17 -5.66 1.40
CA ARG A 233 6.50 -6.25 1.58
C ARG A 233 6.43 -7.66 2.11
N ASP A 234 7.48 -8.41 1.81
CA ASP A 234 7.74 -9.70 2.43
C ASP A 234 8.09 -9.49 3.90
N PHE A 235 7.38 -10.19 4.79
CA PHE A 235 7.62 -10.09 6.23
C PHE A 235 8.83 -10.94 6.62
N LEU A 236 9.86 -10.28 7.18
CA LEU A 236 11.02 -10.99 7.72
C LEU A 236 10.64 -11.74 9.00
N ARG A 237 10.65 -13.07 8.93
CA ARG A 237 10.39 -13.92 10.10
C ARG A 237 11.63 -13.95 10.99
N TRP A 238 11.50 -13.49 12.23
CA TRP A 238 12.56 -13.54 13.23
C TRP A 238 11.99 -13.91 14.61
N PRO A 239 12.79 -14.44 15.55
CA PRO A 239 12.27 -15.00 16.81
C PRO A 239 11.42 -14.04 17.65
N GLY A 240 11.69 -12.74 17.55
CA GLY A 240 10.92 -11.70 18.22
C GLY A 240 9.76 -11.13 17.40
N GLY A 241 9.65 -11.47 16.11
CA GLY A 241 8.59 -11.03 15.22
C GLY A 241 7.66 -12.19 14.89
N THR A 242 6.47 -12.21 15.50
CA THR A 242 5.43 -13.16 15.10
C THR A 242 4.61 -12.59 13.95
N GLU A 243 4.24 -13.46 13.02
CA GLU A 243 3.32 -13.14 11.93
C GLU A 243 1.90 -12.90 12.43
N ASP A 244 1.63 -13.15 13.74
CA ASP A 244 0.36 -12.87 14.40
C ASP A 244 -0.24 -11.58 13.88
N ASP A 245 -1.34 -11.75 13.16
CA ASP A 245 -1.91 -10.72 12.36
C ASP A 245 -2.22 -9.53 13.26
N MET A 246 -1.77 -8.35 12.86
CA MET A 246 -2.44 -7.13 13.33
C MET A 246 -3.79 -7.07 12.60
N GLU A 247 -4.64 -8.06 12.85
CA GLU A 247 -5.96 -8.29 12.25
C GLU A 247 -6.86 -7.06 12.43
N GLY A 248 -6.56 -6.19 13.41
CA GLY A 248 -7.24 -4.91 13.62
C GLY A 248 -6.57 -3.66 13.03
N ALA A 249 -5.39 -3.76 12.40
CA ALA A 249 -4.73 -2.60 11.79
C ALA A 249 -5.37 -2.21 10.45
N CYS A 250 -5.92 -3.19 9.73
CA CYS A 250 -6.82 -2.94 8.63
C CYS A 250 -8.19 -2.58 9.24
N ILE A 251 -8.50 -1.28 9.32
CA ILE A 251 -9.83 -0.82 9.72
C ILE A 251 -10.77 -1.16 8.57
N GLU A 252 -11.25 -2.40 8.53
CA GLU A 252 -12.44 -2.74 7.79
C GLU A 252 -13.60 -1.98 8.44
N PRO A 253 -14.40 -1.23 7.65
CA PRO A 253 -15.58 -0.58 8.21
C PRO A 253 -16.48 -1.62 8.87
N ALA A 254 -17.08 -1.25 10.00
CA ALA A 254 -17.91 -2.19 10.74
C ALA A 254 -19.14 -2.62 9.89
N PRO A 255 -19.73 -3.80 10.14
CA PRO A 255 -20.80 -4.33 9.30
C PRO A 255 -22.01 -3.39 9.15
N ASP A 256 -22.28 -2.60 10.17
CA ASP A 256 -23.32 -1.58 10.31
C ASP A 256 -22.98 -0.24 9.62
N GLU A 257 -21.71 0.02 9.29
CA GLU A 257 -21.26 1.26 8.66
C GLU A 257 -21.39 1.22 7.12
N LEU A 258 -22.62 1.11 6.61
CA LEU A 258 -22.90 0.98 5.17
C LEU A 258 -22.19 2.05 4.32
N HIS A 259 -22.21 3.32 4.76
CA HIS A 259 -21.58 4.42 4.05
C HIS A 259 -20.08 4.20 3.83
N LYS A 260 -19.36 3.81 4.89
CA LYS A 260 -17.91 3.58 4.84
C LYS A 260 -17.58 2.35 3.99
N ARG A 261 -18.36 1.26 4.12
CA ARG A 261 -18.21 0.05 3.30
C ARG A 261 -18.38 0.38 1.81
N LEU A 262 -19.44 1.10 1.48
CA LEU A 262 -19.75 1.49 0.11
C LEU A 262 -18.67 2.42 -0.46
N SER A 263 -18.26 3.43 0.31
CA SER A 263 -17.19 4.36 -0.06
C SER A 263 -15.87 3.62 -0.33
N SER A 264 -15.54 2.62 0.48
CA SER A 264 -14.33 1.80 0.30
C SER A 264 -14.36 1.00 -1.02
N VAL A 265 -15.47 0.30 -1.29
CA VAL A 265 -15.64 -0.46 -2.54
C VAL A 265 -15.52 0.47 -3.74
N LEU A 266 -16.22 1.60 -3.69
CA LEU A 266 -16.30 2.50 -4.83
C LEU A 266 -15.03 3.33 -5.06
N ALA A 267 -14.21 3.53 -4.02
CA ALA A 267 -12.87 4.09 -4.16
C ALA A 267 -11.94 3.19 -5.02
N THR A 268 -12.28 1.91 -5.18
CA THR A 268 -11.52 0.96 -6.01
C THR A 268 -12.26 0.51 -7.27
N PHE A 269 -13.58 0.72 -7.34
CA PHE A 269 -14.40 0.26 -8.45
C PHE A 269 -14.35 1.22 -9.66
N CYS A 270 -14.23 0.65 -10.86
CA CYS A 270 -14.33 1.42 -12.10
C CYS A 270 -15.75 1.38 -12.65
N PRO A 271 -16.49 2.51 -12.65
CA PRO A 271 -17.87 2.56 -13.13
C PRO A 271 -17.97 2.56 -14.67
N ASN A 272 -16.85 2.54 -15.40
CA ASN A 272 -16.88 2.44 -16.86
C ASN A 272 -17.45 1.08 -17.27
N LEU A 273 -18.54 1.09 -18.05
CA LEU A 273 -19.26 -0.09 -18.52
C LEU A 273 -18.36 -1.08 -19.29
N ASN A 274 -17.25 -0.62 -19.86
CA ASN A 274 -16.28 -1.46 -20.55
C ASN A 274 -15.29 -2.18 -19.60
N CYS A 275 -15.28 -1.86 -18.31
CA CYS A 275 -14.35 -2.42 -17.33
C CYS A 275 -15.04 -3.13 -16.16
N LEU A 276 -16.04 -2.49 -15.54
CA LEU A 276 -16.85 -2.99 -14.40
C LEU A 276 -16.07 -3.89 -13.41
N ARG A 277 -14.89 -3.44 -12.99
CA ARG A 277 -13.96 -4.19 -12.14
C ARG A 277 -13.36 -3.31 -11.06
N THR A 278 -13.01 -3.90 -9.93
CA THR A 278 -12.18 -3.28 -8.90
C THR A 278 -10.73 -3.17 -9.40
N LEU A 279 -10.01 -2.16 -8.92
CA LEU A 279 -8.59 -1.93 -9.24
C LEU A 279 -8.32 -1.88 -10.76
N CYS A 280 -9.22 -1.22 -11.51
CA CYS A 280 -9.08 -1.10 -12.95
C CYS A 280 -7.76 -0.42 -13.34
N THR A 281 -6.95 -1.13 -14.11
CA THR A 281 -5.62 -0.67 -14.54
C THR A 281 -5.67 0.27 -15.73
N THR A 282 -6.81 0.39 -16.42
CA THR A 282 -6.96 1.17 -17.67
C THR A 282 -7.44 2.60 -17.42
N HIS A 283 -8.26 2.81 -16.39
CA HIS A 283 -8.82 4.11 -16.06
C HIS A 283 -8.28 4.54 -14.71
N LYS A 284 -7.87 5.82 -14.60
CA LYS A 284 -7.60 6.42 -13.29
C LYS A 284 -8.90 6.27 -12.56
N HIS A 285 -8.85 5.57 -11.42
CA HIS A 285 -10.02 5.39 -10.59
C HIS A 285 -10.70 6.74 -10.44
N PRO A 286 -12.05 6.76 -10.49
CA PRO A 286 -12.76 8.01 -10.48
C PRO A 286 -12.25 8.85 -9.31
N GLN A 287 -11.99 10.12 -9.61
CA GLN A 287 -11.83 11.17 -8.60
C GLN A 287 -12.93 10.91 -7.56
N PHE A 288 -12.58 10.92 -6.27
CA PHE A 288 -13.49 10.79 -5.14
C PHE A 288 -14.81 11.53 -5.41
N GLY A 289 -15.72 10.86 -6.09
CA GLY A 289 -17.04 11.37 -6.38
C GLY A 289 -17.78 11.01 -5.13
N SER A 290 -18.18 12.03 -4.35
CA SER A 290 -19.13 11.84 -3.28
C SER A 290 -20.25 10.94 -3.80
N PHE A 291 -20.45 9.80 -3.16
CA PHE A 291 -21.70 9.08 -3.38
C PHE A 291 -22.80 9.95 -2.81
N GLY A 292 -23.81 10.18 -3.63
CA GLY A 292 -24.86 11.13 -3.34
C GLY A 292 -24.55 12.57 -3.72
N GLY A 293 -25.65 13.28 -3.96
CA GLY A 293 -25.67 14.56 -4.68
C GLY A 293 -26.90 14.67 -5.58
N GLY A 294 -27.65 13.59 -5.78
CA GLY A 294 -29.03 13.69 -6.23
C GLY A 294 -29.82 14.47 -5.20
N ARG A 295 -30.38 15.62 -5.59
CA ARG A 295 -31.40 16.29 -4.78
C ARG A 295 -32.71 15.53 -4.93
N PRO A 296 -33.45 15.25 -3.85
CA PRO A 296 -34.81 14.72 -3.93
C PRO A 296 -35.67 15.62 -4.83
N LYS A 297 -36.37 15.01 -5.80
CA LYS A 297 -37.29 15.67 -6.73
C LYS A 297 -38.75 15.38 -6.41
N VAL A 298 -39.01 14.30 -5.69
CA VAL A 298 -40.37 13.86 -5.34
C VAL A 298 -40.67 14.18 -3.88
N THR A 299 -41.71 14.99 -3.68
CA THR A 299 -42.22 15.36 -2.35
C THR A 299 -42.93 14.19 -1.67
N ASN A 300 -42.95 14.18 -0.34
CA ASN A 300 -43.68 13.20 0.46
C ASN A 300 -45.18 13.22 0.11
N GLN A 301 -45.75 14.42 -0.09
CA GLN A 301 -47.13 14.56 -0.56
C GLN A 301 -47.33 13.93 -1.94
N SER A 302 -46.42 14.18 -2.89
CA SER A 302 -46.49 13.55 -4.23
C SER A 302 -46.34 12.04 -4.16
N MET A 303 -45.49 11.50 -3.27
CA MET A 303 -45.37 10.06 -3.08
C MET A 303 -46.68 9.46 -2.56
N ARG A 304 -47.34 10.10 -1.59
CA ARG A 304 -48.65 9.65 -1.06
C ARG A 304 -49.74 9.66 -2.12
N LEU A 305 -49.76 10.69 -2.99
CA LEU A 305 -50.76 10.86 -4.04
C LEU A 305 -50.49 10.03 -5.31
N SER A 306 -49.28 9.46 -5.44
CA SER A 306 -48.93 8.66 -6.61
C SER A 306 -49.89 7.47 -6.79
N GLU A 307 -50.06 6.97 -8.02
CA GLU A 307 -50.90 5.79 -8.27
C GLU A 307 -50.24 4.50 -7.73
N GLY A 308 -51.05 3.55 -7.25
CA GLY A 308 -50.57 2.24 -6.81
C GLY A 308 -51.31 1.66 -5.62
N GLU A 309 -51.33 0.33 -5.54
CA GLU A 309 -51.91 -0.42 -4.42
C GLU A 309 -50.98 -0.39 -3.19
N PRO A 310 -51.54 -0.49 -1.97
CA PRO A 310 -50.72 -0.59 -0.76
C PRO A 310 -49.88 -1.88 -0.77
N CYS A 311 -48.62 -1.79 -0.36
CA CYS A 311 -47.71 -2.94 -0.31
C CYS A 311 -47.98 -3.91 0.85
N GLY A 312 -48.94 -3.60 1.71
CA GLY A 312 -49.31 -4.37 2.90
C GLY A 312 -50.06 -3.52 3.93
N GLU A 313 -50.36 -4.12 5.08
CA GLU A 313 -51.07 -3.46 6.20
C GLU A 313 -50.27 -2.29 6.80
N GLU A 314 -48.95 -2.39 6.72
CA GLU A 314 -47.98 -1.41 7.24
C GLU A 314 -47.53 -0.40 6.17
N CYS A 315 -48.31 -0.24 5.10
CA CYS A 315 -47.96 0.62 3.97
C CYS A 315 -48.05 2.11 4.32
N PHE A 316 -47.10 2.92 3.82
CA PHE A 316 -47.09 4.37 3.99
C PHE A 316 -48.36 5.08 3.47
N ARG A 317 -49.02 4.49 2.46
CA ARG A 317 -50.28 5.01 1.90
C ARG A 317 -51.44 4.95 2.89
N LEU A 318 -51.38 4.02 3.84
CA LEU A 318 -52.40 3.83 4.88
C LEU A 318 -52.08 4.63 6.15
N THR A 319 -50.99 5.42 6.14
CA THR A 319 -50.49 6.12 7.33
C THR A 319 -51.17 7.46 7.50
N ASP A 320 -51.82 7.65 8.64
CA ASP A 320 -52.40 8.92 9.08
C ASP A 320 -51.34 9.89 9.63
N GLU A 321 -51.60 11.20 9.59
CA GLU A 321 -50.70 12.24 10.11
C GLU A 321 -50.44 12.07 11.61
N SER A 322 -51.42 11.58 12.37
CA SER A 322 -51.29 11.29 13.81
C SER A 322 -50.27 10.20 14.16
N TYR A 323 -49.80 9.45 13.16
CA TYR A 323 -48.79 8.40 13.33
C TYR A 323 -47.36 8.95 13.28
N MET A 324 -47.14 10.11 12.64
CA MET A 324 -45.79 10.65 12.42
C MET A 324 -45.04 10.92 13.73
N ASP A 325 -45.72 11.48 14.72
CA ASP A 325 -45.12 11.83 16.02
C ASP A 325 -44.79 10.61 16.89
N LYS A 326 -45.17 9.40 16.48
CA LYS A 326 -45.03 8.17 17.28
C LYS A 326 -43.88 7.27 16.83
N VAL A 327 -43.30 7.52 15.65
CA VAL A 327 -42.26 6.67 15.10
C VAL A 327 -40.89 7.18 15.52
N TYR A 328 -40.19 6.37 16.30
CA TYR A 328 -38.80 6.62 16.68
C TYR A 328 -37.98 5.35 16.44
N TRP A 329 -36.86 5.49 15.73
CA TRP A 329 -35.90 4.39 15.56
C TRP A 329 -34.87 4.48 16.66
N GLU A 330 -34.85 3.49 17.54
CA GLU A 330 -33.89 3.43 18.66
C GLU A 330 -32.45 3.22 18.18
N ASN A 331 -32.28 2.56 17.04
CA ASN A 331 -30.98 2.23 16.48
C ASN A 331 -30.53 3.27 15.45
N GLU A 332 -29.53 4.09 15.81
CA GLU A 332 -28.96 5.12 14.93
C GLU A 332 -28.35 4.51 13.65
N SER A 333 -27.83 3.28 13.70
CA SER A 333 -27.29 2.58 12.52
C SER A 333 -28.35 2.37 11.44
N ASP A 334 -29.60 2.09 11.82
CA ASP A 334 -30.69 1.89 10.85
C ASP A 334 -31.00 3.21 10.14
N LEU A 335 -30.95 4.30 10.89
CA LEU A 335 -31.21 5.64 10.39
C LEU A 335 -30.06 6.12 9.48
N GLU A 336 -28.81 5.83 9.84
CA GLU A 336 -27.65 6.10 8.99
C GLU A 336 -27.66 5.26 7.70
N THR A 337 -28.13 4.01 7.78
CA THR A 337 -28.37 3.17 6.61
C THR A 337 -29.38 3.82 5.66
N LEU A 338 -30.51 4.30 6.20
CA LEU A 338 -31.52 5.02 5.42
C LEU A 338 -30.94 6.30 4.79
N ARG A 339 -30.21 7.13 5.56
CA ARG A 339 -29.53 8.33 5.05
C ARG A 339 -28.58 7.98 3.91
N THR A 340 -27.83 6.90 4.05
CA THR A 340 -26.88 6.41 3.02
C THR A 340 -27.60 5.98 1.74
N ILE A 341 -28.71 5.25 1.84
CA ILE A 341 -29.49 4.83 0.67
C ILE A 341 -30.12 6.04 -0.03
N LEU A 342 -30.69 6.96 0.77
CA LEU A 342 -31.32 8.19 0.28
C LEU A 342 -30.32 9.16 -0.34
N SER A 343 -29.07 9.20 0.11
CA SER A 343 -28.05 10.04 -0.53
C SER A 343 -27.79 9.59 -1.97
N ILE A 344 -27.81 8.27 -2.23
CA ILE A 344 -27.60 7.68 -3.56
C ILE A 344 -28.85 7.83 -4.43
N SER A 345 -30.03 7.50 -3.89
CA SER A 345 -31.31 7.49 -4.61
C SER A 345 -32.41 8.14 -3.77
N PRO A 346 -32.53 9.49 -3.77
CA PRO A 346 -33.42 10.23 -2.86
C PRO A 346 -34.91 10.08 -3.18
N ASP A 347 -35.24 9.65 -4.40
CA ASP A 347 -36.62 9.50 -4.89
C ASP A 347 -37.15 8.06 -4.82
N LEU A 348 -36.43 7.14 -4.15
CA LEU A 348 -36.96 5.80 -3.89
C LEU A 348 -38.23 5.87 -3.04
N PHE A 349 -39.23 5.07 -3.40
CA PHE A 349 -40.49 5.02 -2.68
C PHE A 349 -40.32 4.31 -1.32
N PRO A 350 -41.10 4.69 -0.29
CA PRO A 350 -41.02 4.07 1.03
C PRO A 350 -41.18 2.54 1.01
N CYS A 351 -41.97 1.99 0.08
CA CYS A 351 -42.09 0.54 -0.08
C CYS A 351 -40.76 -0.12 -0.48
N GLN A 352 -39.99 0.50 -1.38
CA GLN A 352 -38.69 -0.02 -1.81
C GLN A 352 -37.64 0.17 -0.72
N LEU A 353 -37.68 1.32 -0.04
CA LEU A 353 -36.79 1.60 1.09
C LEU A 353 -37.05 0.66 2.28
N ALA A 354 -38.29 0.25 2.51
CA ALA A 354 -38.67 -0.74 3.51
C ALA A 354 -37.94 -2.07 3.31
N ASP A 355 -37.91 -2.57 2.08
CA ASP A 355 -37.21 -3.79 1.73
C ASP A 355 -35.69 -3.66 1.91
N LEU A 356 -35.12 -2.49 1.56
CA LEU A 356 -33.69 -2.24 1.70
C LEU A 356 -33.23 -2.02 3.15
N CYS A 357 -34.07 -1.38 3.98
CA CYS A 357 -33.75 -1.08 5.38
C CYS A 357 -34.24 -2.17 6.34
N PHE A 358 -35.01 -3.15 5.86
CA PHE A 358 -35.69 -4.16 6.69
C PHE A 358 -36.57 -3.54 7.79
N LYS A 359 -37.32 -2.49 7.44
CA LYS A 359 -38.21 -1.74 8.35
C LYS A 359 -39.62 -1.62 7.78
N PRO A 360 -40.66 -1.46 8.61
CA PRO A 360 -42.02 -1.25 8.11
C PRO A 360 -42.13 -0.02 7.21
N CYS A 361 -42.87 -0.16 6.10
CA CYS A 361 -42.99 0.86 5.06
C CYS A 361 -43.48 2.22 5.58
N ARG A 362 -44.47 2.22 6.47
CA ARG A 362 -44.95 3.44 7.13
C ARG A 362 -43.89 4.14 7.98
N GLU A 363 -43.05 3.39 8.69
CA GLU A 363 -42.01 3.98 9.53
C GLU A 363 -40.92 4.63 8.69
N VAL A 364 -40.51 3.95 7.60
CA VAL A 364 -39.53 4.48 6.65
C VAL A 364 -40.03 5.77 6.00
N PHE A 365 -41.33 5.86 5.68
CA PHE A 365 -41.91 7.10 5.18
C PHE A 365 -41.80 8.24 6.19
N VAL A 366 -42.10 7.98 7.47
CA VAL A 366 -41.95 8.99 8.53
C VAL A 366 -40.50 9.44 8.64
N GLN A 367 -39.54 8.51 8.71
CA GLN A 367 -38.12 8.88 8.78
C GLN A 367 -37.65 9.65 7.54
N ARG A 368 -38.06 9.22 6.34
CA ARG A 368 -37.77 9.96 5.10
C ARG A 368 -38.31 11.39 5.16
N SER A 369 -39.53 11.58 5.67
CA SER A 369 -40.13 12.91 5.75
C SER A 369 -39.44 13.85 6.73
N HIS A 370 -38.77 13.30 7.77
CA HIS A 370 -37.90 14.08 8.66
C HIS A 370 -36.56 14.44 7.98
N ILE A 371 -35.99 13.52 7.20
CA ILE A 371 -34.73 13.75 6.47
C ILE A 371 -34.92 14.73 5.31
N PHE A 372 -36.00 14.57 4.54
CA PHE A 372 -36.37 15.38 3.38
C PHE A 372 -37.80 15.92 3.53
N PRO A 373 -37.99 16.97 4.35
CA PRO A 373 -39.31 17.57 4.51
C PRO A 373 -39.70 18.36 3.24
N ASP A 374 -40.99 18.38 2.91
CA ASP A 374 -41.47 18.90 1.62
C ASP A 374 -41.06 20.36 1.35
N HIS A 375 -40.95 21.19 2.38
CA HIS A 375 -40.54 22.59 2.25
C HIS A 375 -39.07 22.76 1.83
N MET A 376 -38.21 21.74 2.01
CA MET A 376 -36.81 21.75 1.58
C MET A 376 -36.63 21.31 0.12
N LEU A 377 -37.71 20.87 -0.54
CA LEU A 377 -37.68 20.38 -1.92
C LEU A 377 -38.05 21.45 -2.95
N TYR A 378 -38.51 22.60 -2.45
CA TYR A 378 -38.85 23.77 -3.27
C TYR A 378 -37.69 24.76 -3.20
N ASP A 379 -36.69 24.57 -4.06
CA ASP A 379 -35.72 25.61 -4.38
C ASP A 379 -35.75 25.85 -5.89
N ASP A 380 -36.02 27.10 -6.24
CA ASP A 380 -36.11 27.67 -7.57
C ASP A 380 -34.88 27.35 -8.43
N ASP A 381 -35.06 26.64 -9.55
CA ASP A 381 -34.22 26.86 -10.73
C ASP A 381 -34.95 27.86 -11.63
N PRO A 382 -34.71 29.18 -11.48
CA PRO A 382 -34.89 30.05 -12.61
C PRO A 382 -33.86 29.63 -13.64
N ALA A 383 -34.32 29.19 -14.81
CA ALA A 383 -33.50 29.02 -16.00
C ALA A 383 -32.45 30.15 -16.11
N GLY A 384 -31.18 29.80 -15.98
CA GLY A 384 -30.09 30.77 -15.87
C GLY A 384 -28.74 30.13 -16.14
N ASP A 385 -28.53 29.72 -17.40
CA ASP A 385 -27.23 29.41 -17.96
C ASP A 385 -26.21 30.50 -17.59
N VAL A 386 -25.22 30.16 -16.76
CA VAL A 386 -23.94 30.88 -16.71
C VAL A 386 -22.81 29.87 -16.66
N GLU A 387 -22.25 29.62 -17.84
CA GLU A 387 -20.95 28.98 -18.05
C GLU A 387 -19.88 29.67 -17.19
N SER A 388 -19.33 28.96 -16.20
CA SER A 388 -18.14 29.42 -15.48
C SER A 388 -16.92 28.63 -15.94
N HIS A 389 -16.19 29.24 -16.88
CA HIS A 389 -14.83 28.87 -17.25
C HIS A 389 -13.87 29.13 -16.08
N THR A 390 -13.46 28.09 -15.35
CA THR A 390 -12.36 28.18 -14.39
C THR A 390 -11.03 27.90 -15.08
N LYS A 391 -10.28 28.96 -15.40
CA LYS A 391 -8.90 28.89 -15.90
C LYS A 391 -7.93 28.47 -14.79
N ASN A 392 -7.19 27.40 -15.05
CA ASN A 392 -6.01 26.97 -14.30
C ASN A 392 -4.91 28.04 -14.31
N ASN A 393 -4.34 28.36 -13.14
CA ASN A 393 -3.00 28.96 -13.04
C ASN A 393 -2.25 28.29 -11.88
N LYS A 394 -1.41 27.31 -12.20
CA LYS A 394 -0.39 26.76 -11.30
C LYS A 394 0.97 27.36 -11.68
N THR A 395 1.47 28.26 -10.85
CA THR A 395 2.88 28.68 -10.87
C THR A 395 3.71 27.64 -10.12
N LYS A 396 4.55 26.86 -10.84
CA LYS A 396 5.56 25.97 -10.26
C LYS A 396 6.73 26.80 -9.71
N LYS A 397 7.02 26.71 -8.42
CA LYS A 397 8.32 27.09 -7.83
C LYS A 397 9.33 26.00 -8.14
N LYS A 398 10.46 26.34 -8.77
CA LYS A 398 11.59 25.43 -8.98
C LYS A 398 12.39 25.30 -7.68
N GLY A 399 12.43 24.09 -7.10
CA GLY A 399 13.37 23.72 -6.06
C GLY A 399 14.79 23.62 -6.61
N ARG A 400 15.79 23.86 -5.75
CA ARG A 400 17.22 23.77 -6.09
C ARG A 400 17.60 22.29 -6.15
N LYS A 401 18.15 21.83 -7.28
CA LYS A 401 18.62 20.44 -7.47
C LYS A 401 19.83 20.14 -6.56
N PRO A 402 19.92 18.96 -5.93
CA PRO A 402 21.16 18.47 -5.34
C PRO A 402 22.20 18.17 -6.42
N ARG A 403 23.49 18.35 -6.09
CA ARG A 403 24.62 17.94 -6.93
C ARG A 403 25.01 16.52 -6.51
N LEU A 404 24.93 15.57 -7.44
CA LEU A 404 25.67 14.32 -7.34
C LEU A 404 27.17 14.65 -7.29
N ILE A 405 27.84 14.21 -6.23
CA ILE A 405 29.30 14.18 -6.14
C ILE A 405 29.68 12.77 -6.52
N PHE A 406 30.26 12.59 -7.71
CA PHE A 406 31.01 11.37 -7.99
C PHE A 406 32.33 11.51 -7.21
N GLU A 407 32.52 10.67 -6.20
CA GLU A 407 33.84 10.46 -5.63
C GLU A 407 34.67 9.71 -6.67
N GLU A 408 35.51 10.45 -7.39
CA GLU A 408 36.66 9.86 -8.06
C GLU A 408 37.58 9.30 -6.96
N GLU A 409 37.92 8.02 -7.08
CA GLU A 409 38.77 7.25 -6.16
C GLU A 409 39.98 8.07 -5.69
N SER A 410 40.09 8.26 -4.38
CA SER A 410 41.25 8.81 -3.71
C SER A 410 41.54 7.96 -2.48
N ASP A 411 42.74 7.37 -2.48
CA ASP A 411 43.33 6.50 -1.49
C ASP A 411 43.06 6.85 0.00
N HIS A 412 42.91 5.78 0.78
CA HIS A 412 43.28 5.59 2.19
C HIS A 412 43.11 6.77 3.18
N ALA A 413 42.20 6.60 4.17
CA ALA A 413 42.52 6.85 5.58
C ALA A 413 41.42 6.29 6.52
N ASP A 414 41.83 5.28 7.30
CA ASP A 414 41.43 4.86 8.64
C ASP A 414 40.17 5.45 9.30
N PHE A 415 39.27 4.54 9.70
CA PHE A 415 38.28 4.74 10.75
C PHE A 415 38.57 3.81 11.94
N ILE A 416 38.76 4.40 13.13
CA ILE A 416 38.77 3.71 14.44
C ILE A 416 38.14 4.67 15.46
N PRO A 417 37.36 4.20 16.44
CA PRO A 417 36.10 3.46 16.39
C PRO A 417 34.88 4.33 16.73
#